data_AF-A0A170U529-F1
#
_entry.id   AF-A0A170U529-F1
#
_cell.length_a   1.000
_cell.length_b   1.000
_cell.length_c   1.000
_cell.angle_alpha   90.00
_cell.angle_beta   90.00
_cell.angle_gamma   90.00
#
_symmetry.space_group_name_H-M   'P 1'
#
loop_
_entity.id
_entity.type
_entity.pdbx_description
1 polymer ?
#
loop_
_entity_poly.entity_id
_entity_poly.type
_entity_poly.pdbx_seq_one_letter_code
_entity_poly.pdbx_strand_id
1 'polypeptide(L)'
;DKKGKPVDRNGAPVFDSNGVSSTAQGFSPVENFRITKLSPIDLFDAKGYPLTGKDGHVLLNPSGEPLVKFCRQGSEGLVLSDKDGGGVWDFKGIPVCSVLGKWIDQEGRPFRLFMRNGMPVTDSQGRELCNVYGESLLMRDAYGRPIHVQDTFGVPISAYAFDGTLHPPSEVETFCYFKGHPMK
;
A
#
# COMPACT_ATOMS: atom_id res chain seq x y z
N ASP A 1 -34.79 17.55 8.90
CA ASP A 1 -35.85 18.36 9.53
C ASP A 1 -35.29 19.04 10.79
N LYS A 2 -36.11 19.82 11.51
CA LYS A 2 -35.71 20.45 12.78
C LYS A 2 -35.41 19.46 13.92
N LYS A 3 -35.54 18.15 13.67
CA LYS A 3 -35.30 17.04 14.60
C LYS A 3 -34.08 16.19 14.21
N GLY A 4 -33.30 16.63 13.22
CA GLY A 4 -32.06 15.96 12.78
C GLY A 4 -32.27 14.83 11.77
N LYS A 5 -33.48 14.60 11.27
CA LYS A 5 -33.73 13.57 10.24
C LYS A 5 -33.31 14.06 8.85
N PRO A 6 -32.64 13.24 8.03
CA PRO A 6 -32.24 13.64 6.70
C PRO A 6 -33.48 13.89 5.82
N VAL A 7 -33.47 14.97 5.07
CA VAL A 7 -34.52 15.39 4.13
C VAL A 7 -33.84 15.92 2.87
N ASP A 8 -34.54 15.87 1.73
CA ASP A 8 -34.03 16.41 0.48
C ASP A 8 -34.02 17.96 0.48
N ARG A 9 -33.59 18.55 -0.65
CA ARG A 9 -33.57 20.00 -0.87
C ARG A 9 -34.94 20.67 -0.65
N ASN A 10 -36.03 19.94 -0.88
CA ASN A 10 -37.41 20.45 -0.79
C ASN A 10 -38.03 20.15 0.58
N GLY A 11 -37.29 19.54 1.51
CA GLY A 11 -37.77 19.13 2.83
C GLY A 11 -38.56 17.82 2.83
N ALA A 12 -38.62 17.10 1.71
CA ALA A 12 -39.23 15.78 1.64
C ALA A 12 -38.32 14.71 2.29
N PRO A 13 -38.88 13.65 2.89
CA PRO A 13 -38.09 12.57 3.45
C PRO A 13 -37.27 11.89 2.36
N VAL A 14 -36.00 11.60 2.66
CA VAL A 14 -35.18 10.71 1.84
C VAL A 14 -35.47 9.26 2.19
N PHE A 15 -35.15 8.34 1.26
CA PHE A 15 -35.35 6.90 1.41
C PHE A 15 -34.01 6.18 1.36
N ASP A 16 -33.87 5.07 2.09
CA ASP A 16 -32.73 4.17 1.96
C ASP A 16 -32.85 3.25 0.73
N SER A 17 -31.86 2.39 0.51
CA SER A 17 -31.85 1.46 -0.64
C SER A 17 -32.97 0.41 -0.59
N ASN A 18 -33.57 0.17 0.58
CA ASN A 18 -34.72 -0.71 0.75
C ASN A 18 -36.06 0.04 0.60
N GLY A 19 -36.03 1.34 0.29
CA GLY A 19 -37.21 2.18 0.17
C GLY A 19 -37.82 2.58 1.52
N VAL A 20 -37.09 2.45 2.64
CA VAL A 20 -37.56 2.90 3.95
C VAL A 20 -37.31 4.39 4.09
N SER A 21 -38.35 5.13 4.52
CA SER A 21 -38.26 6.57 4.76
C SER A 21 -37.36 6.90 5.95
N SER A 22 -36.55 7.94 5.82
CA SER A 22 -35.79 8.62 6.90
C SER A 22 -36.60 8.95 8.16
N THR A 23 -37.93 9.01 8.05
CA THR A 23 -38.83 9.22 9.19
C THR A 23 -39.27 7.95 9.90
N ALA A 24 -39.10 6.78 9.30
CA ALA A 24 -39.51 5.48 9.85
C ALA A 24 -38.45 4.85 10.76
N GLN A 25 -38.91 3.98 11.67
CA GLN A 25 -38.03 3.14 12.49
C GLN A 25 -37.46 2.02 11.60
N GLY A 26 -36.13 1.94 11.48
CA GLY A 26 -35.47 0.98 10.58
C GLY A 26 -34.87 1.58 9.31
N PHE A 27 -34.98 2.90 9.11
CA PHE A 27 -34.19 3.60 8.10
C PHE A 27 -32.70 3.36 8.33
N SER A 28 -32.03 2.82 7.31
CA SER A 28 -30.59 2.66 7.31
C SER A 28 -29.99 3.50 6.20
N PRO A 29 -29.40 4.68 6.48
CA PRO A 29 -28.77 5.49 5.44
C PRO A 29 -27.56 4.81 4.78
N VAL A 30 -27.14 3.67 5.34
CA VAL A 30 -26.02 2.85 4.87
C VAL A 30 -26.51 1.43 4.59
N GLU A 31 -26.09 0.89 3.45
CA GLU A 31 -26.10 -0.55 3.25
C GLU A 31 -25.01 -1.21 4.09
N ASN A 32 -25.29 -2.40 4.60
CA ASN A 32 -24.29 -3.22 5.30
C ASN A 32 -23.31 -3.79 4.27
N PHE A 33 -22.31 -2.99 3.87
CA PHE A 33 -21.21 -3.48 3.05
C PHE A 33 -20.33 -4.43 3.86
N ARG A 34 -19.84 -5.50 3.23
CA ARG A 34 -18.77 -6.32 3.81
C ARG A 34 -17.48 -5.51 3.75
N ILE A 35 -17.19 -4.78 4.83
CA ILE A 35 -15.98 -3.97 4.90
C ILE A 35 -14.79 -4.87 5.22
N THR A 36 -13.88 -5.02 4.26
CA THR A 36 -12.58 -5.65 4.53
C THR A 36 -11.80 -4.72 5.46
N LYS A 37 -11.42 -5.23 6.63
CA LYS A 37 -10.55 -4.52 7.56
C LYS A 37 -9.13 -5.07 7.42
N LEU A 38 -8.20 -4.20 7.09
CA LEU A 38 -6.78 -4.46 7.26
C LEU A 38 -6.39 -4.01 8.68
N SER A 39 -5.32 -4.56 9.27
CA SER A 39 -4.70 -3.87 10.42
C SER A 39 -4.38 -2.43 10.00
N PRO A 40 -4.44 -1.44 10.91
CA PRO A 40 -4.38 -0.01 10.57
C PRO A 40 -3.12 0.33 9.79
N ILE A 41 -3.24 0.28 8.46
CA ILE A 41 -2.24 0.65 7.48
C ILE A 41 -2.95 1.63 6.57
N ASP A 42 -2.38 2.82 6.48
CA ASP A 42 -2.78 3.83 5.52
C ASP A 42 -2.16 3.45 4.17
N LEU A 43 -3.02 3.10 3.22
CA LEU A 43 -2.66 2.72 1.85
C LEU A 43 -3.04 3.85 0.89
N PHE A 44 -2.20 4.04 -0.12
CA PHE A 44 -2.35 5.09 -1.12
C PHE A 44 -2.12 4.54 -2.53
N ASP A 45 -2.79 5.13 -3.51
CA ASP A 45 -2.50 4.89 -4.93
C ASP A 45 -1.28 5.72 -5.40
N ALA A 46 -0.98 5.65 -6.70
CA ALA A 46 0.15 6.34 -7.30
C ALA A 46 -0.01 7.87 -7.32
N LYS A 47 -1.24 8.38 -7.13
CA LYS A 47 -1.56 9.81 -7.07
C LYS A 47 -1.59 10.32 -5.62
N GLY A 48 -1.37 9.44 -4.65
CA GLY A 48 -1.46 9.77 -3.22
C GLY A 48 -2.89 9.82 -2.69
N TYR A 49 -3.88 9.30 -3.43
CA TYR A 49 -5.24 9.19 -2.90
C TYR A 49 -5.33 8.02 -1.92
N PRO A 50 -6.02 8.20 -0.78
CA PRO A 50 -6.16 7.14 0.20
C PRO A 50 -7.02 5.99 -0.36
N LEU A 51 -6.62 4.77 -0.03
CA LEU A 51 -7.31 3.52 -0.34
C LEU A 51 -7.87 2.84 0.91
N THR A 52 -7.38 3.25 2.09
CA THR A 52 -7.89 2.85 3.40
C THR A 52 -8.21 4.06 4.26
N GLY A 53 -9.17 3.90 5.18
CA GLY A 53 -9.42 4.82 6.26
C GLY A 53 -8.41 4.65 7.40
N LYS A 54 -8.35 5.62 8.30
CA LYS A 54 -7.45 5.64 9.48
C LYS A 54 -7.65 4.47 10.44
N ASP A 55 -8.79 3.82 10.36
CA ASP A 55 -9.18 2.64 11.13
C ASP A 55 -8.80 1.31 10.44
N GLY A 56 -8.13 1.39 9.28
CA GLY A 56 -7.72 0.24 8.46
C GLY A 56 -8.80 -0.32 7.55
N HIS A 57 -9.98 0.33 7.49
CA HIS A 57 -11.04 -0.11 6.60
C HIS A 57 -10.74 0.28 5.15
N VAL A 58 -10.90 -0.67 4.23
CA VAL A 58 -10.75 -0.40 2.80
C VAL A 58 -11.86 0.55 2.36
N LEU A 59 -11.47 1.63 1.68
CA LEU A 59 -12.42 2.59 1.12
C LEU A 59 -13.15 1.96 -0.08
N LEU A 60 -14.39 2.40 -0.28
CA LEU A 60 -15.24 1.93 -1.38
C LEU A 60 -15.48 3.07 -2.37
N ASN A 61 -15.69 2.73 -3.64
CA ASN A 61 -16.20 3.67 -4.63
C ASN A 61 -17.72 3.92 -4.42
N PRO A 62 -18.34 4.88 -5.14
CA PRO A 62 -19.78 5.14 -5.03
C PRO A 62 -20.69 3.94 -5.36
N SER A 63 -20.18 2.96 -6.11
CA SER A 63 -20.89 1.72 -6.44
C SER A 63 -20.73 0.64 -5.35
N GLY A 64 -20.01 0.91 -4.27
CA GLY A 64 -19.77 -0.03 -3.17
C GLY A 64 -18.61 -1.01 -3.42
N GLU A 65 -17.81 -0.81 -4.47
CA GLU A 65 -16.67 -1.69 -4.78
C GLU A 65 -15.40 -1.24 -4.04
N PRO A 66 -14.59 -2.18 -3.51
CA PRO A 66 -13.33 -1.84 -2.84
C PRO A 66 -12.34 -1.12 -3.75
N LEU A 67 -11.67 -0.10 -3.22
CA LEU A 67 -10.58 0.60 -3.92
C LEU A 67 -9.27 -0.20 -3.98
N VAL A 68 -9.21 -1.35 -3.30
CA VAL A 68 -8.06 -2.27 -3.28
C VAL A 68 -8.51 -3.67 -3.71
N LYS A 69 -7.72 -4.30 -4.56
CA LYS A 69 -7.88 -5.71 -4.95
C LYS A 69 -6.99 -6.60 -4.10
N PHE A 70 -7.56 -7.72 -3.65
CA PHE A 70 -6.87 -8.70 -2.81
C PHE A 70 -6.75 -10.05 -3.51
N CYS A 71 -5.66 -10.77 -3.24
CA CYS A 71 -5.54 -12.17 -3.62
C CYS A 71 -6.42 -13.00 -2.68
N ARG A 72 -7.38 -13.76 -3.22
CA ARG A 72 -8.15 -14.73 -2.43
C ARG A 72 -7.36 -16.02 -2.27
N GLN A 73 -6.48 -16.08 -1.28
CA GLN A 73 -5.99 -17.34 -0.71
C GLN A 73 -6.02 -17.25 0.82
N GLY A 74 -6.90 -18.03 1.48
CA GLY A 74 -6.96 -18.11 2.94
C GLY A 74 -7.71 -16.96 3.65
N SER A 75 -7.42 -16.77 4.94
CA SER A 75 -8.07 -15.80 5.84
C SER A 75 -7.44 -14.39 5.82
N GLU A 76 -6.33 -14.20 5.10
CA GLU A 76 -5.61 -12.93 4.99
C GLU A 76 -5.32 -12.64 3.51
N GLY A 77 -5.67 -11.44 3.04
CA GLY A 77 -5.57 -11.08 1.63
C GLY A 77 -4.33 -10.24 1.36
N LEU A 78 -3.39 -10.78 0.59
CA LEU A 78 -2.30 -9.97 0.00
C LEU A 78 -2.91 -8.90 -0.91
N VAL A 79 -2.47 -7.65 -0.74
CA VAL A 79 -2.83 -6.58 -1.67
C VAL A 79 -2.22 -6.89 -3.03
N LEU A 80 -3.04 -6.86 -4.08
CA LEU A 80 -2.60 -7.08 -5.46
C LEU A 80 -2.39 -5.76 -6.20
N SER A 81 -3.34 -4.84 -6.06
CA SER A 81 -3.37 -3.57 -6.78
C SER A 81 -4.47 -2.66 -6.25
N ASP A 82 -4.48 -1.42 -6.71
CA ASP A 82 -5.66 -0.56 -6.60
C ASP A 82 -6.82 -1.09 -7.51
N LYS A 83 -7.98 -0.43 -7.45
CA LYS A 83 -9.15 -0.79 -8.27
C LYS A 83 -8.88 -0.77 -9.78
N ASP A 84 -7.93 0.05 -10.24
CA ASP A 84 -7.59 0.24 -11.65
C ASP A 84 -6.45 -0.67 -12.11
N GLY A 85 -5.86 -1.45 -11.20
CA GLY A 85 -4.72 -2.33 -11.48
C GLY A 85 -3.35 -1.67 -11.29
N GLY A 86 -3.32 -0.46 -10.70
CA GLY A 86 -2.11 0.25 -10.31
C GLY A 86 -1.47 -0.26 -9.02
N GLY A 87 -0.32 0.32 -8.69
CA GLY A 87 0.40 0.01 -7.46
C GLY A 87 -0.29 0.53 -6.20
N VAL A 88 0.14 0.00 -5.06
CA VAL A 88 -0.33 0.41 -3.74
C VAL A 88 0.87 0.61 -2.83
N TRP A 89 0.90 1.73 -2.12
CA TRP A 89 1.98 2.11 -1.21
C TRP A 89 1.44 2.39 0.18
N ASP A 90 2.26 2.16 1.20
CA ASP A 90 1.94 2.61 2.55
C ASP A 90 2.28 4.10 2.74
N PHE A 91 1.98 4.64 3.93
CA PHE A 91 2.24 6.04 4.26
C PHE A 91 3.72 6.48 4.16
N LYS A 92 4.67 5.54 4.14
CA LYS A 92 6.10 5.83 3.95
C LYS A 92 6.51 5.81 2.48
N GLY A 93 5.58 5.55 1.56
CA GLY A 93 5.89 5.33 0.16
C GLY A 93 6.50 3.95 -0.11
N ILE A 94 6.38 3.00 0.82
CA ILE A 94 6.87 1.63 0.59
C ILE A 94 5.81 0.87 -0.22
N PRO A 95 6.16 0.26 -1.36
CA PRO A 95 5.24 -0.55 -2.13
C PRO A 95 4.75 -1.76 -1.32
N VAL A 96 3.44 -2.02 -1.40
CA VAL A 96 2.76 -3.15 -0.75
C VAL A 96 2.56 -4.31 -1.73
N CYS A 97 2.59 -4.03 -3.03
CA CYS A 97 2.50 -5.03 -4.08
C CYS A 97 3.48 -4.71 -5.22
N SER A 98 3.85 -5.75 -5.97
CA SER A 98 4.62 -5.58 -7.20
C SER A 98 3.72 -5.20 -8.37
N VAL A 99 4.07 -4.17 -9.12
CA VAL A 99 3.38 -3.78 -10.36
C VAL A 99 4.16 -4.34 -11.54
N LEU A 100 3.51 -5.15 -12.39
CA LEU A 100 4.17 -5.82 -13.53
C LEU A 100 5.43 -6.62 -13.12
N GLY A 101 5.40 -7.22 -11.93
CA GLY A 101 6.52 -7.97 -11.36
C GLY A 101 7.70 -7.12 -10.86
N LYS A 102 7.49 -5.81 -10.65
CA LYS A 102 8.50 -4.88 -10.13
C LYS A 102 8.04 -4.20 -8.85
N TRP A 103 8.96 -4.06 -7.91
CA TRP A 103 8.84 -3.20 -6.74
C TRP A 103 9.34 -1.82 -7.11
N ILE A 104 8.44 -0.84 -7.13
CA ILE A 104 8.70 0.53 -7.55
C ILE A 104 8.07 1.51 -6.57
N ASP A 105 8.60 2.73 -6.47
CA ASP A 105 7.89 3.83 -5.81
C ASP A 105 6.74 4.36 -6.68
N GLN A 106 6.08 5.41 -6.21
CA GLN A 106 4.97 6.07 -6.90
C GLN A 106 5.40 6.71 -8.23
N GLU A 107 6.67 7.09 -8.35
CA GLU A 107 7.28 7.65 -9.57
C GLU A 107 7.80 6.58 -10.55
N GLY A 108 7.76 5.29 -10.18
CA GLY A 108 8.24 4.19 -11.02
C GLY A 108 9.73 3.87 -10.87
N ARG A 109 10.43 4.45 -9.89
CA ARG A 109 11.83 4.14 -9.56
C ARG A 109 11.90 2.77 -8.86
N PRO A 110 12.81 1.87 -9.29
CA PRO A 110 12.89 0.52 -8.76
C PRO A 110 13.45 0.47 -7.34
N PHE A 111 12.86 -0.39 -6.51
CA PHE A 111 13.37 -0.72 -5.19
C PHE A 111 14.48 -1.76 -5.27
N ARG A 112 15.64 -1.43 -4.72
CA ARG A 112 16.81 -2.28 -4.54
C ARG A 112 16.89 -2.67 -3.07
N LEU A 113 16.47 -3.90 -2.80
CA LEU A 113 16.31 -4.43 -1.46
C LEU A 113 17.42 -5.43 -1.17
N PHE A 114 17.94 -5.36 0.04
CA PHE A 114 18.97 -6.27 0.52
C PHE A 114 18.50 -6.94 1.81
N MET A 115 18.89 -8.19 2.01
CA MET A 115 18.83 -8.83 3.33
C MET A 115 19.82 -8.13 4.27
N ARG A 116 19.66 -8.35 5.58
CA ARG A 116 20.56 -7.81 6.61
C ARG A 116 22.04 -8.19 6.43
N ASN A 117 22.31 -9.32 5.80
CA ASN A 117 23.67 -9.79 5.48
C ASN A 117 24.25 -9.16 4.19
N GLY A 118 23.53 -8.24 3.54
CA GLY A 118 23.95 -7.56 2.32
C GLY A 118 23.63 -8.32 1.02
N MET A 119 22.98 -9.49 1.08
CA MET A 119 22.54 -10.19 -0.13
C MET A 119 21.37 -9.45 -0.80
N PRO A 120 21.39 -9.24 -2.13
CA PRO A 120 20.25 -8.64 -2.82
C PRO A 120 19.04 -9.59 -2.82
N VAL A 121 17.84 -9.02 -2.69
CA VAL A 121 16.56 -9.72 -2.87
C VAL A 121 15.75 -9.17 -4.04
N THR A 122 16.14 -8.01 -4.59
CA THR A 122 15.67 -7.51 -5.87
C THR A 122 16.83 -7.19 -6.81
N ASP A 123 16.56 -7.20 -8.12
CA ASP A 123 17.50 -6.75 -9.13
C ASP A 123 17.50 -5.22 -9.30
N SER A 124 18.31 -4.71 -10.23
CA SER A 124 18.41 -3.26 -10.52
C SER A 124 17.13 -2.65 -11.12
N GLN A 125 16.18 -3.49 -11.54
CA GLN A 125 14.88 -3.11 -12.09
C GLN A 125 13.75 -3.32 -11.08
N GLY A 126 14.08 -3.68 -9.83
CA GLY A 126 13.11 -3.93 -8.77
C GLY A 126 12.39 -5.27 -8.90
N ARG A 127 12.87 -6.21 -9.72
CA ARG A 127 12.28 -7.56 -9.82
C ARG A 127 12.78 -8.42 -8.67
N GLU A 128 11.91 -9.25 -8.11
CA GLU A 128 12.29 -10.20 -7.07
C GLU A 128 13.32 -11.19 -7.60
N LEU A 129 14.32 -11.47 -6.78
CA LEU A 129 15.22 -12.60 -6.97
C LEU A 129 14.60 -13.84 -6.32
N CYS A 130 14.81 -15.00 -6.93
CA CYS A 130 14.32 -16.28 -6.42
C CYS A 130 15.47 -17.24 -6.07
N ASN A 131 15.20 -18.20 -5.20
CA ASN A 131 16.06 -19.35 -5.00
C ASN A 131 16.01 -20.31 -6.20
N VAL A 132 16.80 -21.38 -6.16
CA VAL A 132 16.87 -22.39 -7.24
C VAL A 132 15.56 -23.15 -7.48
N TYR A 133 14.63 -23.11 -6.53
CA TYR A 133 13.29 -23.71 -6.63
C TYR A 133 12.25 -22.74 -7.19
N GLY A 134 12.64 -21.49 -7.50
CA GLY A 134 11.74 -20.45 -8.00
C GLY A 134 10.99 -19.69 -6.91
N GLU A 135 11.29 -19.92 -5.64
CA GLU A 135 10.66 -19.21 -4.52
C GLU A 135 11.32 -17.86 -4.32
N SER A 136 10.51 -16.81 -4.14
CA SER A 136 11.01 -15.45 -3.92
C SER A 136 11.88 -15.36 -2.66
N LEU A 137 13.00 -14.65 -2.77
CA LEU A 137 13.86 -14.28 -1.64
C LEU A 137 13.29 -13.11 -0.85
N LEU A 138 12.28 -12.41 -1.37
CA LEU A 138 11.66 -11.29 -0.71
C LEU A 138 10.56 -11.75 0.24
N MET A 139 10.79 -11.58 1.54
CA MET A 139 9.78 -11.83 2.56
C MET A 139 8.78 -10.68 2.61
N ARG A 140 7.51 -11.02 2.84
CA ARG A 140 6.40 -10.06 2.92
C ARG A 140 5.58 -10.27 4.19
N ASP A 141 4.99 -9.20 4.72
CA ASP A 141 3.97 -9.31 5.76
C ASP A 141 2.62 -9.80 5.20
N ALA A 142 1.62 -9.96 6.06
CA ALA A 142 0.28 -10.42 5.70
C ALA A 142 -0.44 -9.53 4.64
N TYR A 143 0.03 -8.30 4.46
CA TYR A 143 -0.55 -7.34 3.51
C TYR A 143 0.23 -7.28 2.19
N GLY A 144 1.45 -7.82 2.17
CA GLY A 144 2.34 -7.82 1.01
C GLY A 144 3.55 -6.91 1.16
N ARG A 145 3.68 -6.14 2.25
CA ARG A 145 4.81 -5.22 2.40
C ARG A 145 6.13 -5.98 2.59
N PRO A 146 7.22 -5.56 1.95
CA PRO A 146 8.54 -6.10 2.23
C PRO A 146 8.90 -6.03 3.71
N ILE A 147 9.50 -7.11 4.24
CA ILE A 147 9.98 -7.18 5.63
C ILE A 147 11.40 -7.75 5.68
N HIS A 148 12.12 -7.47 6.77
CA HIS A 148 13.49 -7.95 7.00
C HIS A 148 14.52 -7.57 5.92
N VAL A 149 14.24 -6.46 5.22
CA VAL A 149 15.13 -5.88 4.23
C VAL A 149 15.71 -4.54 4.69
N GLN A 150 16.78 -4.14 4.04
CA GLN A 150 17.46 -2.86 4.18
C GLN A 150 17.72 -2.27 2.79
N ASP A 151 17.94 -0.97 2.75
CA ASP A 151 18.36 -0.31 1.53
C ASP A 151 19.85 -0.53 1.26
N THR A 152 20.33 0.10 0.20
CA THR A 152 21.70 -0.04 -0.25
C THR A 152 22.76 0.46 0.75
N PHE A 153 22.39 1.33 1.69
CA PHE A 153 23.28 1.84 2.73
C PHE A 153 23.12 1.07 4.06
N GLY A 154 22.34 -0.02 4.06
CA GLY A 154 22.10 -0.83 5.24
C GLY A 154 21.06 -0.22 6.19
N VAL A 155 20.31 0.79 5.76
CA VAL A 155 19.22 1.34 6.58
C VAL A 155 18.05 0.36 6.54
N PRO A 156 17.53 -0.11 7.68
CA PRO A 156 16.45 -1.09 7.69
C PRO A 156 15.12 -0.46 7.24
N ILE A 157 14.26 -1.23 6.59
CA ILE A 157 12.95 -0.79 6.08
C ILE A 157 12.01 -0.17 7.14
N SER A 158 12.24 -0.48 8.41
CA SER A 158 11.48 0.11 9.52
C SER A 158 11.90 1.56 9.82
N ALA A 159 13.10 1.98 9.44
CA ALA A 159 13.63 3.31 9.70
C ALA A 159 12.99 4.38 8.81
N TYR A 160 12.96 5.62 9.30
CA TYR A 160 12.45 6.76 8.54
C TYR A 160 13.39 7.15 7.38
N ALA A 161 14.69 6.93 7.54
CA ALA A 161 15.71 7.25 6.54
C ALA A 161 15.87 6.19 5.45
N PHE A 162 15.05 5.12 5.47
CA PHE A 162 15.13 4.07 4.47
C PHE A 162 14.74 4.62 3.09
N ASP A 163 15.58 4.36 2.09
CA ASP A 163 15.26 4.67 0.70
C ASP A 163 15.71 3.52 -0.22
N GLY A 164 14.75 2.66 -0.55
CA GLY A 164 14.98 1.53 -1.46
C GLY A 164 15.28 1.96 -2.91
N THR A 165 15.08 3.22 -3.30
CA THR A 165 15.33 3.67 -4.67
C THR A 165 16.80 4.04 -4.93
N LEU A 166 17.62 4.05 -3.87
CA LEU A 166 19.03 4.42 -3.94
C LEU A 166 19.85 3.36 -4.67
N HIS A 167 20.76 3.85 -5.52
CA HIS A 167 21.70 3.00 -6.24
C HIS A 167 22.89 2.68 -5.34
N PRO A 168 23.48 1.48 -5.47
CA PRO A 168 24.76 1.21 -4.85
C PRO A 168 25.81 2.19 -5.35
N PRO A 169 26.64 2.74 -4.45
CA PRO A 169 27.74 3.59 -4.86
C PRO A 169 28.59 2.79 -5.86
N SER A 170 28.95 3.44 -6.95
CA SER A 170 29.97 2.93 -7.87
C SER A 170 31.26 2.62 -7.08
N GLU A 171 32.14 1.76 -7.63
CA GLU A 171 33.44 1.48 -7.00
C GLU A 171 34.20 2.79 -6.67
N VAL A 172 34.05 3.82 -7.51
CA VAL A 172 34.64 5.15 -7.32
C VAL A 172 34.05 5.88 -6.10
N GLU A 173 32.74 5.80 -5.89
CA GLU A 173 32.05 6.44 -4.75
C GLU A 173 32.31 5.71 -3.42
N THR A 174 32.49 4.38 -3.48
CA THR A 174 32.85 3.56 -2.32
C THR A 174 34.22 3.98 -1.75
N PHE A 175 35.18 4.32 -2.60
CA PHE A 175 36.50 4.81 -2.15
C PHE A 175 36.45 6.14 -1.39
N CYS A 176 35.51 7.04 -1.72
CA CYS A 176 35.37 8.33 -1.05
C CYS A 176 34.72 8.22 0.32
N TYR A 177 33.74 7.31 0.48
CA TYR A 177 32.96 7.17 1.72
C TYR A 177 33.78 6.59 2.88
N PHE A 178 34.73 5.68 2.60
CA PHE A 178 35.53 5.02 3.65
C PHE A 178 36.79 5.79 4.08
N LYS A 179 37.17 6.87 3.38
CA LYS A 179 38.42 7.60 3.69
C LYS A 179 38.27 9.04 4.18
N GLY A 180 37.07 9.56 4.41
CA GLY A 180 36.90 10.86 5.09
C GLY A 180 37.72 12.02 4.51
N HIS A 181 38.02 12.00 3.20
CA HIS A 181 38.71 13.12 2.57
C HIS A 181 37.65 14.10 2.01
N PRO A 182 37.63 15.36 2.48
CA PRO A 182 36.73 16.36 1.89
C PRO A 182 37.19 16.67 0.47
N MET A 183 36.23 16.88 -0.44
CA MET A 183 36.53 17.37 -1.78
C MET A 183 37.18 18.76 -1.69
N LYS A 184 38.28 18.94 -2.43
CA LYS A 184 38.83 20.25 -2.78
C LYS A 184 38.18 20.76 -4.05
#